data_AF-A0A7V5LF49-F1
#
_entry.id   AF-A0A7V5LF49-F1
#
_cell.length_a   1.000
_cell.length_b   1.000
_cell.length_c   1.000
_cell.angle_alpha   90.00
_cell.angle_beta   90.00
_cell.angle_gamma   90.00
#
_symmetry.space_group_name_H-M   'P 1'
#
loop_
_entity.id
_entity.type
_entity.pdbx_description
1 polymer ?
#
loop_
_entity_poly.entity_id
_entity_poly.type
_entity_poly.pdbx_seq_one_letter_code
_entity_poly.pdbx_strand_id
1 'polypeptide(L)'
;MKILILILSLFFITLSNAQPPAFDQDQAFAYLEKQCSFGPRNPGSDGAKECLKWFETTLRKFGAEVYLQRFEAEEALTGVNRRLTNVIGYFPGGSSSTLMLCAHWDTRAYADRDPDPEKRKTPIAGANDGASGVAALLEIARIASEHKPPRNLLIALWDGEDMGRASYA
;
A
#
# COMPACT_ATOMS: atom_id res chain seq x y z
N MET A 1 -9.94 30.74 55.77
CA MET A 1 -10.62 29.79 54.87
C MET A 1 -10.54 30.17 53.37
N LYS A 2 -9.46 30.79 52.88
CA LYS A 2 -9.33 31.22 51.46
C LYS A 2 -7.98 30.90 50.79
N ILE A 3 -7.10 30.13 51.43
CA ILE A 3 -5.73 29.86 50.93
C ILE A 3 -5.55 28.41 50.42
N LEU A 4 -6.61 27.59 50.41
CA LEU A 4 -6.49 26.16 50.06
C LEU A 4 -6.89 25.80 48.61
N ILE A 5 -7.22 26.77 47.75
CA ILE A 5 -7.72 26.49 46.38
C ILE A 5 -6.66 26.73 45.28
N LEU A 6 -5.47 27.24 45.62
CA LEU A 6 -4.46 27.62 44.61
C LEU A 6 -3.34 26.61 44.36
N ILE A 7 -3.39 25.41 44.96
CA ILE A 7 -2.36 24.37 44.76
C ILE A 7 -2.89 23.16 43.95
N LEU A 8 -4.21 23.06 43.74
CA LEU A 8 -4.82 21.98 42.95
C LEU A 8 -5.00 22.32 41.46
N SER A 9 -4.33 23.36 40.96
CA SER A 9 -4.32 23.75 39.54
C SER A 9 -3.03 23.40 38.79
N LEU A 10 -2.04 22.80 39.47
CA LEU A 10 -0.91 22.11 38.80
C LEU A 10 -1.27 20.65 38.50
N PHE A 11 -2.47 20.40 37.98
CA PHE A 11 -2.80 19.11 37.39
C PHE A 11 -2.26 19.08 35.96
N PHE A 12 -1.01 18.64 35.84
CA PHE A 12 -0.45 17.99 34.65
C PHE A 12 -0.89 18.59 33.30
N ILE A 13 -0.31 19.73 32.94
CA ILE A 13 -0.05 19.99 31.52
C ILE A 13 1.16 19.12 31.14
N THR A 14 0.95 17.80 31.05
CA THR A 14 1.79 17.03 30.15
C THR A 14 1.39 17.46 28.76
N LEU A 15 2.16 18.39 28.18
CA LEU A 15 2.31 18.44 26.74
C LEU A 15 2.61 17.00 26.33
N SER A 16 1.63 16.30 25.76
CA SER A 16 1.86 14.98 25.22
C SER A 16 2.87 15.17 24.09
N ASN A 17 4.13 14.87 24.36
CA ASN A 17 5.09 14.50 23.33
C ASN A 17 4.64 13.14 22.78
N ALA A 18 3.47 13.11 22.15
CA ALA A 18 2.94 11.92 21.51
C ALA A 18 3.88 11.63 20.35
N GLN A 19 4.84 10.73 20.60
CA GLN A 19 5.67 10.20 19.54
C GLN A 19 4.76 9.49 18.55
N PRO A 20 5.03 9.59 17.24
CA PRO A 20 4.28 8.77 16.28
C PRO A 20 4.43 7.30 16.66
N PRO A 21 3.41 6.46 16.42
CA PRO A 21 3.54 5.02 16.60
C PRO A 21 4.77 4.49 15.85
N ALA A 22 5.45 3.53 16.46
CA ALA A 22 6.64 2.92 15.85
C ALA A 22 6.25 2.13 14.60
N PHE A 23 7.07 2.26 13.55
CA PHE A 23 6.95 1.46 12.33
C PHE A 23 7.68 0.12 12.52
N ASP A 24 6.99 -0.99 12.32
CA ASP A 24 7.61 -2.31 12.37
C ASP A 24 8.18 -2.71 11.00
N GLN A 25 9.49 -2.57 10.85
CA GLN A 25 10.21 -2.90 9.62
C GLN A 25 10.17 -4.38 9.27
N ASP A 26 10.14 -5.27 10.27
CA ASP A 26 10.14 -6.72 10.05
C ASP A 26 8.75 -7.15 9.56
N GLN A 27 7.71 -6.56 10.14
CA GLN A 27 6.34 -6.77 9.68
C GLN A 27 6.11 -6.23 8.26
N ALA A 28 6.68 -5.05 7.93
CA ALA A 28 6.66 -4.53 6.58
C ALA A 28 7.39 -5.47 5.60
N PHE A 29 8.58 -5.94 5.97
CA PHE A 29 9.34 -6.88 5.13
C PHE A 29 8.58 -8.19 4.90
N ALA A 30 7.88 -8.71 5.92
CA ALA A 30 7.02 -9.89 5.77
C ALA A 30 5.86 -9.65 4.77
N TYR A 31 5.30 -8.44 4.68
CA TYR A 31 4.32 -8.10 3.64
C TYR A 31 4.95 -8.08 2.24
N LEU A 32 6.19 -7.62 2.10
CA LEU A 32 6.94 -7.67 0.84
C LEU A 32 7.15 -9.12 0.40
N GLU A 33 7.64 -9.97 1.30
CA GLU A 33 7.84 -11.40 1.03
C GLU A 33 6.53 -12.07 0.66
N LYS A 34 5.44 -11.73 1.37
CA LYS A 34 4.12 -12.28 1.08
C LYS A 34 3.66 -11.93 -0.34
N GLN A 35 3.83 -10.69 -0.78
CA GLN A 35 3.53 -10.28 -2.16
C GLN A 35 4.36 -11.06 -3.17
N CYS A 36 5.66 -11.19 -2.93
CA CYS A 36 6.57 -11.93 -3.82
C CYS A 36 6.24 -13.43 -3.87
N SER A 37 5.70 -14.00 -2.80
CA SER A 37 5.33 -15.42 -2.72
C SER A 37 4.19 -15.81 -3.67
N PHE A 38 3.39 -14.85 -4.15
CA PHE A 38 2.37 -15.10 -5.18
C PHE A 38 2.97 -15.22 -6.59
N GLY A 39 4.26 -14.91 -6.76
CA GLY A 39 4.91 -14.75 -8.05
C GLY A 39 4.69 -13.35 -8.64
N PRO A 40 5.11 -13.13 -9.90
CA PRO A 40 4.86 -11.89 -10.63
C PRO A 40 3.37 -11.51 -10.61
N ARG A 41 3.09 -10.21 -10.43
CA ARG A 41 1.73 -9.64 -10.40
C ARG A 41 1.47 -8.79 -11.64
N ASN A 42 2.04 -9.19 -12.78
CA ASN A 42 1.72 -8.53 -14.04
C ASN A 42 0.24 -8.77 -14.40
N PRO A 43 -0.43 -7.82 -15.07
CA PRO A 43 -1.86 -7.90 -15.36
C PRO A 43 -2.29 -9.21 -16.03
N GLY A 44 -3.26 -9.89 -15.43
CA GLY A 44 -3.80 -11.18 -15.88
C GLY A 44 -3.09 -12.43 -15.34
N SER A 45 -1.95 -12.28 -14.66
CA SER A 45 -1.26 -13.41 -13.98
C SER A 45 -2.07 -13.97 -12.81
N ASP A 46 -1.80 -15.22 -12.43
CA ASP A 46 -2.39 -15.81 -11.23
C ASP A 46 -1.85 -15.14 -9.95
N GLY A 47 -0.58 -14.70 -9.97
CA GLY A 47 0.00 -13.92 -8.88
C GLY A 47 -0.76 -12.62 -8.63
N ALA A 48 -1.17 -11.90 -9.69
CA ALA A 48 -1.99 -10.71 -9.54
C ALA A 48 -3.38 -11.01 -8.94
N LYS A 49 -4.03 -12.08 -9.37
CA LYS A 49 -5.37 -12.48 -8.87
C LYS A 49 -5.32 -12.83 -7.38
N GLU A 50 -4.34 -13.61 -6.94
CA GLU A 50 -4.22 -14.02 -5.55
C GLU A 50 -3.75 -12.87 -4.65
N CYS A 51 -2.84 -12.02 -5.15
CA CYS A 51 -2.38 -10.84 -4.42
C CYS A 51 -3.51 -9.81 -4.22
N LEU A 52 -4.37 -9.59 -5.22
CA LEU A 52 -5.54 -8.72 -5.11
C LEU A 52 -6.51 -9.17 -4.00
N LYS A 53 -6.83 -10.48 -3.94
CA LYS A 53 -7.66 -11.04 -2.86
C LYS A 53 -7.01 -10.83 -1.50
N TRP A 54 -5.69 -10.99 -1.44
CA TRP A 54 -4.93 -10.80 -0.22
C TRP A 54 -4.90 -9.34 0.24
N PHE A 55 -4.77 -8.36 -0.66
CA PHE A 55 -4.86 -6.94 -0.32
C PHE A 55 -6.23 -6.58 0.24
N GLU A 56 -7.31 -6.99 -0.43
CA GLU A 56 -8.67 -6.74 0.06
C GLU A 56 -8.85 -7.31 1.46
N THR A 57 -8.48 -8.59 1.66
CA THR A 57 -8.63 -9.27 2.94
C THR A 57 -7.80 -8.61 4.03
N THR A 58 -6.56 -8.23 3.71
CA THR A 58 -5.62 -7.64 4.68
C THR A 58 -6.06 -6.24 5.10
N LEU A 59 -6.44 -5.37 4.16
CA LEU A 59 -6.94 -4.03 4.49
C LEU A 59 -8.25 -4.10 5.28
N ARG A 60 -9.18 -5.00 4.92
CA ARG A 60 -10.40 -5.23 5.72
C ARG A 60 -10.08 -5.73 7.14
N LYS A 61 -9.08 -6.62 7.29
CA LYS A 61 -8.62 -7.10 8.60
C LYS A 61 -8.09 -5.95 9.47
N PHE A 62 -7.47 -4.95 8.86
CA PHE A 62 -7.04 -3.72 9.54
C PHE A 62 -8.18 -2.72 9.79
N GLY A 63 -9.42 -3.04 9.43
CA GLY A 63 -10.58 -2.18 9.67
C GLY A 63 -10.80 -1.10 8.62
N ALA A 64 -10.13 -1.19 7.46
CA ALA A 64 -10.39 -0.27 6.35
C ALA A 64 -11.76 -0.52 5.73
N GLU A 65 -12.43 0.55 5.32
CA GLU A 65 -13.46 0.49 4.29
C GLU A 65 -12.77 0.30 2.93
N VAL A 66 -12.90 -0.90 2.35
CA VAL A 66 -12.19 -1.26 1.11
C VAL A 66 -13.06 -1.09 -0.13
N TYR A 67 -12.54 -0.35 -1.10
CA TYR A 67 -13.09 -0.14 -2.44
C TYR A 67 -12.18 -0.76 -3.49
N LEU A 68 -12.74 -1.57 -4.38
CA LEU A 68 -12.05 -2.12 -5.54
C LEU A 68 -12.53 -1.39 -6.79
N GLN A 69 -11.72 -0.46 -7.29
CA GLN A 69 -12.03 0.28 -8.51
C GLN A 69 -11.51 -0.50 -9.72
N ARG A 70 -12.43 -1.16 -10.42
CA ARG A 70 -12.14 -1.97 -11.60
C ARG A 70 -12.22 -1.12 -12.87
N PHE A 71 -11.28 -1.32 -13.79
CA PHE A 71 -11.24 -0.63 -15.08
C PHE A 71 -10.53 -1.48 -16.12
N GLU A 72 -10.56 -1.04 -17.38
CA GLU A 72 -9.81 -1.66 -18.48
C GLU A 72 -8.87 -0.62 -19.09
N ALA A 73 -7.64 -1.02 -19.42
CA ALA A 73 -6.67 -0.20 -20.12
C ALA A 73 -5.84 -1.05 -21.08
N GLU A 74 -5.39 -0.45 -22.18
CA GLU A 74 -4.56 -1.13 -23.18
C GLU A 74 -3.11 -1.24 -22.67
N GLU A 75 -2.54 -2.45 -22.70
CA GLU A 75 -1.12 -2.66 -22.45
C GLU A 75 -0.30 -2.11 -23.62
N ALA A 76 0.52 -1.09 -23.37
CA ALA A 76 1.17 -0.31 -24.42
C ALA A 76 2.12 -1.13 -25.32
N LEU A 77 2.63 -2.27 -24.84
CA LEU A 77 3.52 -3.15 -25.60
C LEU A 77 2.77 -4.13 -26.51
N THR A 78 1.64 -4.67 -26.04
CA THR A 78 0.94 -5.77 -26.72
C THR A 78 -0.34 -5.32 -27.44
N GLY A 79 -0.86 -4.13 -27.11
CA GLY A 79 -2.16 -3.66 -27.57
C GLY A 79 -3.34 -4.43 -26.94
N VAL A 80 -3.08 -5.30 -25.97
CA VAL A 80 -4.13 -6.10 -25.31
C VAL A 80 -4.79 -5.27 -24.22
N ASN A 81 -6.12 -5.18 -24.23
CA ASN A 81 -6.87 -4.62 -23.12
C ASN A 81 -6.78 -5.53 -21.88
N ARG A 82 -6.26 -4.97 -20.79
CA ARG A 82 -6.11 -5.63 -19.49
C ARG A 82 -7.21 -5.14 -18.55
N ARG A 83 -7.76 -6.09 -17.78
CA ARG A 83 -8.64 -5.78 -16.64
C ARG A 83 -7.76 -5.50 -15.43
N LEU A 84 -7.91 -4.31 -14.88
CA LEU A 84 -7.11 -3.77 -13.80
C LEU A 84 -8.00 -3.43 -12.61
N THR A 85 -7.42 -3.41 -11.41
CA THR A 85 -8.12 -3.10 -10.17
C THR A 85 -7.25 -2.26 -9.24
N ASN A 86 -7.59 -0.99 -9.08
CA ASN A 86 -7.06 -0.19 -7.99
C ASN A 86 -7.69 -0.66 -6.67
N VAL A 87 -6.87 -0.79 -5.63
CA VAL A 87 -7.31 -1.19 -4.28
C VAL A 87 -7.22 0.03 -3.37
N ILE A 88 -8.35 0.46 -2.81
CA ILE A 88 -8.41 1.64 -1.94
C ILE A 88 -8.89 1.20 -0.56
N GLY A 89 -8.09 1.43 0.47
CA GLY A 89 -8.46 1.26 1.88
C GLY A 89 -8.65 2.63 2.55
N TYR A 90 -9.85 2.89 3.05
CA TYR A 90 -10.20 4.13 3.74
C TYR A 90 -10.31 3.91 5.25
N PHE A 91 -9.65 4.78 6.01
CA PHE A 91 -9.67 4.78 7.48
C PHE A 91 -10.19 6.14 7.96
N PRO A 92 -11.35 6.20 8.64
CA PRO A 92 -11.89 7.44 9.16
C PRO A 92 -11.04 7.97 10.33
N GLY A 93 -10.60 9.22 10.20
CA GLY A 93 -9.73 9.87 11.17
C GLY A 93 -10.44 10.82 12.14
N GLY A 94 -9.66 11.67 12.78
CA GLY A 94 -10.14 12.69 13.73
C GLY A 94 -10.60 14.02 13.09
N SER A 95 -10.36 14.24 11.80
CA SER A 95 -10.71 15.48 11.10
C SER A 95 -11.34 15.20 9.73
N SER A 96 -11.94 16.23 9.12
CA SER A 96 -12.55 16.14 7.77
C SER A 96 -11.54 16.14 6.62
N SER A 97 -10.26 16.44 6.90
CA SER A 97 -9.22 16.39 5.87
C SER A 97 -8.74 14.97 5.60
N THR A 98 -8.37 14.69 4.35
CA THR A 98 -7.88 13.36 3.93
C THR A 98 -6.42 13.44 3.48
N LEU A 99 -5.59 12.55 4.02
CA LEU A 99 -4.25 12.27 3.53
C LEU A 99 -4.30 11.00 2.68
N MET A 100 -3.87 11.08 1.42
CA MET A 100 -3.71 9.92 0.57
C MET A 100 -2.24 9.50 0.52
N LEU A 101 -1.99 8.22 0.80
CA LEU A 101 -0.70 7.57 0.58
C LEU A 101 -0.90 6.49 -0.49
N CYS A 102 0.04 6.39 -1.44
CA CYS A 102 -0.13 5.49 -2.56
C CYS A 102 1.17 4.82 -3.03
N ALA A 103 1.01 3.68 -3.66
CA ALA A 103 2.03 2.90 -4.34
C ALA A 103 1.36 2.14 -5.48
N HIS A 104 2.10 1.75 -6.52
CA HIS A 104 1.60 0.76 -7.48
C HIS A 104 1.85 -0.65 -6.95
N TRP A 105 1.03 -1.61 -7.36
CA TRP A 105 1.13 -3.01 -6.88
C TRP A 105 1.34 -4.05 -7.99
N ASP A 106 1.05 -3.68 -9.24
CA ASP A 106 1.38 -4.52 -10.38
C ASP A 106 2.88 -4.55 -10.63
N THR A 107 3.32 -5.49 -11.46
CA THR A 107 4.74 -5.61 -11.80
C THR A 107 4.93 -5.83 -13.28
N ARG A 108 6.06 -5.36 -13.82
CA ARG A 108 6.42 -5.57 -15.22
C ARG A 108 6.26 -7.01 -15.68
N ALA A 109 5.58 -7.18 -16.81
CA ALA A 109 5.54 -8.45 -17.52
C ALA A 109 6.88 -8.80 -18.22
N TYR A 110 7.84 -7.88 -18.26
CA TYR A 110 9.08 -8.00 -19.02
C TYR A 110 10.27 -7.45 -18.23
N ALA A 111 11.32 -8.25 -18.05
CA ALA A 111 12.61 -7.79 -17.54
C ALA A 111 13.42 -7.09 -18.65
N ASP A 112 12.88 -6.03 -19.26
CA ASP A 112 13.38 -5.47 -20.52
C ASP A 112 14.82 -4.92 -20.46
N ARG A 113 15.33 -4.70 -19.24
CA ARG A 113 16.68 -4.25 -18.93
C ARG A 113 17.62 -5.37 -18.46
N ASP A 114 17.19 -6.63 -18.49
CA ASP A 114 18.05 -7.75 -18.08
C ASP A 114 19.30 -7.84 -18.99
N PRO A 115 20.50 -7.98 -18.42
CA PRO A 115 21.73 -8.14 -19.21
C PRO A 115 21.69 -9.42 -20.06
N ASP A 116 20.97 -10.46 -19.63
CA ASP A 116 20.73 -11.67 -20.39
C ASP A 116 19.51 -11.49 -21.32
N PRO A 117 19.71 -11.47 -22.65
CA PRO A 117 18.62 -11.29 -23.61
C PRO A 117 17.50 -12.33 -23.49
N GLU A 118 17.83 -13.55 -23.07
CA GLU A 118 16.86 -14.65 -22.94
C GLU A 118 15.85 -14.41 -21.81
N LYS A 119 16.20 -13.57 -20.83
CA LYS A 119 15.34 -13.22 -19.69
C LYS A 119 14.45 -12.01 -19.93
N ARG A 120 14.68 -11.23 -20.99
CA ARG A 120 13.98 -9.96 -21.21
C ARG A 120 12.48 -10.10 -21.42
N LYS A 121 12.02 -11.30 -21.77
CA LYS A 121 10.59 -11.62 -21.94
C LYS A 121 9.95 -12.26 -20.71
N THR A 122 10.69 -12.34 -19.59
CA THR A 122 10.21 -12.94 -18.35
C THR A 122 9.64 -11.85 -17.42
N PRO A 123 8.48 -12.07 -16.79
CA PRO A 123 7.96 -11.17 -15.76
C PRO A 123 8.88 -11.06 -14.55
N ILE A 124 8.96 -9.87 -13.95
CA ILE A 124 9.83 -9.62 -12.80
C ILE A 124 9.12 -9.91 -11.47
N ALA A 125 9.91 -10.26 -10.47
CA ALA A 125 9.43 -10.44 -9.11
C ALA A 125 9.01 -9.12 -8.42
N GLY A 126 9.40 -7.95 -8.94
CA GLY A 126 8.97 -6.62 -8.46
C GLY A 126 8.96 -6.45 -6.95
N ALA A 127 10.02 -6.94 -6.29
CA ALA A 127 10.15 -6.87 -4.84
C ALA A 127 10.35 -5.41 -4.38
N ASN A 128 11.21 -4.68 -5.09
CA ASN A 128 11.42 -3.26 -4.84
C ASN A 128 10.43 -2.39 -5.65
N ASP A 129 10.31 -2.69 -6.94
CA ASP A 129 9.42 -2.00 -7.88
C ASP A 129 8.01 -2.62 -7.80
N GLY A 130 7.14 -1.98 -7.02
CA GLY A 130 5.83 -2.48 -6.61
C GLY A 130 5.79 -2.85 -5.12
N ALA A 131 6.25 -4.06 -4.76
CA ALA A 131 5.93 -4.65 -3.45
C ALA A 131 6.46 -3.87 -2.23
N SER A 132 7.59 -3.15 -2.35
CA SER A 132 8.19 -2.40 -1.24
C SER A 132 7.33 -1.22 -0.77
N GLY A 133 6.79 -0.44 -1.71
CA GLY A 133 5.90 0.68 -1.41
C GLY A 133 4.62 0.18 -0.77
N VAL A 134 4.01 -0.85 -1.36
CA VAL A 134 2.81 -1.49 -0.81
C VAL A 134 3.05 -2.05 0.59
N ALA A 135 4.19 -2.70 0.83
CA ALA A 135 4.55 -3.26 2.13
C ALA A 135 4.62 -2.19 3.23
N ALA A 136 5.24 -1.05 2.95
CA ALA A 136 5.27 0.07 3.88
C ALA A 136 3.86 0.62 4.16
N LEU A 137 3.01 0.72 3.14
CA LEU A 137 1.63 1.17 3.30
C LEU A 137 0.78 0.18 4.10
N LEU A 138 0.97 -1.14 3.93
CA LEU A 138 0.27 -2.15 4.71
C LEU A 138 0.67 -2.10 6.20
N GLU A 139 1.92 -1.78 6.52
CA GLU A 139 2.31 -1.58 7.92
C GLU A 139 1.71 -0.28 8.50
N ILE A 140 1.66 0.80 7.72
CA ILE A 140 0.93 2.01 8.11
C ILE A 140 -0.57 1.71 8.32
N ALA A 141 -1.17 0.86 7.49
CA ALA A 141 -2.55 0.41 7.62
C ALA A 141 -2.78 -0.36 8.93
N ARG A 142 -1.86 -1.27 9.28
CA ARG A 142 -1.90 -2.00 10.56
C ARG A 142 -1.82 -1.03 11.74
N ILE A 143 -0.88 -0.09 11.70
CA ILE A 143 -0.76 0.95 12.74
C ILE A 143 -2.04 1.77 12.86
N ALA A 144 -2.67 2.16 11.74
CA ALA A 144 -3.92 2.90 11.72
C ALA A 144 -5.10 2.13 12.35
N SER A 145 -5.06 0.79 12.34
CA SER A 145 -6.05 -0.06 13.00
C SER A 145 -5.95 -0.03 14.53
N GLU A 146 -4.75 0.20 15.06
CA GLU A 146 -4.46 0.25 16.49
C GLU A 146 -4.49 1.70 17.02
N HIS A 147 -4.21 2.67 16.15
CA HIS A 147 -4.07 4.08 16.47
C HIS A 147 -4.88 4.91 15.46
N LYS A 148 -6.00 5.46 15.91
CA LYS A 148 -6.88 6.26 15.05
C LYS A 148 -6.10 7.42 14.40
N PRO A 149 -6.06 7.51 13.06
CA PRO A 149 -5.36 8.58 12.36
C PRO A 149 -5.92 9.99 12.70
N PRO A 150 -5.09 11.04 12.77
CA PRO A 150 -5.55 12.41 13.04
C PRO A 150 -6.37 13.01 11.88
N ARG A 151 -6.15 12.51 10.66
CA ARG A 151 -6.86 12.85 9.42
C ARG A 151 -7.44 11.58 8.84
N ASN A 152 -8.46 11.67 8.00
CA ASN A 152 -8.86 10.51 7.22
C ASN A 152 -7.64 10.02 6.44
N LEU A 153 -7.39 8.72 6.47
CA LEU A 153 -6.28 8.11 5.76
C LEU A 153 -6.84 7.29 4.60
N LEU A 154 -6.35 7.54 3.40
CA LEU A 154 -6.66 6.77 2.21
C LEU A 154 -5.39 6.11 1.70
N ILE A 155 -5.36 4.78 1.72
CA ILE A 155 -4.29 3.98 1.12
C ILE A 155 -4.77 3.55 -0.26
N ALA A 156 -4.09 4.00 -1.30
CA ALA A 156 -4.41 3.65 -2.69
C ALA A 156 -3.29 2.83 -3.32
N LEU A 157 -3.60 1.60 -3.71
CA LEU A 157 -2.71 0.72 -4.45
C LEU A 157 -3.15 0.77 -5.92
N TRP A 158 -2.32 1.35 -6.78
CA TRP A 158 -2.59 1.53 -8.20
C TRP A 158 -2.19 0.31 -9.02
N ASP A 159 -3.04 -0.08 -9.97
CA ASP A 159 -2.79 -1.18 -10.91
C ASP A 159 -2.45 -0.62 -12.29
N GLY A 160 -1.69 -1.39 -13.06
CA GLY A 160 -1.29 -1.10 -14.43
C GLY A 160 -0.25 0.02 -14.59
N GLU A 161 0.49 0.36 -13.54
CA GLU A 161 1.54 1.39 -13.60
C GLU A 161 2.68 0.96 -14.53
N ASP A 162 3.06 -0.31 -14.48
CA ASP A 162 4.25 -0.83 -15.17
C ASP A 162 3.90 -1.51 -16.52
N MET A 163 2.77 -1.13 -17.11
CA MET A 163 2.36 -1.54 -18.47
C MET A 163 2.92 -0.64 -19.58
N GLY A 164 3.88 0.22 -19.26
CA GLY A 164 4.54 1.11 -20.21
C GLY A 164 5.30 0.36 -21.32
N ARG A 165 5.62 1.06 -22.41
CA ARG A 165 6.38 0.47 -23.53
C ARG A 165 7.73 -0.10 -23.07
N ALA A 166 8.16 -1.20 -23.67
CA ALA A 166 9.51 -1.71 -23.47
C ALA A 166 10.53 -0.82 -24.18
N SER A 167 11.71 -0.68 -23.59
CA SER A 167 12.77 0.21 -24.08
C SER A 167 13.46 -0.23 -25.39
N TYR A 168 13.09 -1.38 -25.95
CA TYR A 168 13.59 -1.94 -27.21
C TYR A 168 12.55 -2.02 -28.33
N ALA A 169 11.34 -1.47 -28.12
CA ALA A 169 10.26 -1.44 -29.10
C ALA A 169 10.35 -0.23 -30.04
#